data_AF-A0A1B6E663-F1
#
_entry.id   AF-A0A1B6E663-F1
#
_cell.length_a   1.000
_cell.length_b   1.000
_cell.length_c   1.000
_cell.angle_alpha   90.00
_cell.angle_beta   90.00
_cell.angle_gamma   90.00
#
_symmetry.space_group_name_H-M   'P 1'
#
loop_
_entity.id
_entity.type
_entity.pdbx_description
1 polymer ?
#
loop_
_entity_poly.entity_id
_entity_poly.type
_entity_poly.pdbx_seq_one_letter_code
_entity_poly.pdbx_strand_id
1 'polypeptide(L)'
;GYDKNNNRVLQTVLTSTTSVEANKDKRRSKEPHNKIGEEPIRNHINSFGPTISHYRREHAPNRLYLSSDLSFTKMYNDYKIKYGNMCSYEKYRTVAKKMKISIVKLGHEECESCEEFNVHSNLHTKENLDDTCKICQNWKNHYDKVTRSRSVYVADKEKAE
;
A
#
# COMPACT_ATOMS: atom_id res chain seq x y z
N GLY A 1 43.65 23.66 -17.25
CA GLY A 1 45.06 23.92 -16.95
C GLY A 1 45.43 23.18 -15.68
N TYR A 2 46.58 22.51 -15.66
CA TYR A 2 47.10 21.83 -14.47
C TYR A 2 47.67 22.85 -13.49
N ASP A 3 47.29 22.78 -12.21
CA ASP A 3 47.83 23.59 -11.13
C ASP A 3 48.51 22.66 -10.11
N LYS A 4 49.80 22.93 -9.87
CA LYS A 4 50.71 22.16 -8.99
C LYS A 4 50.24 22.11 -7.55
N ASN A 5 49.50 23.12 -7.09
CA ASN A 5 49.22 23.30 -5.67
C ASN A 5 47.83 22.80 -5.23
N ASN A 6 46.97 22.40 -6.17
CA ASN A 6 45.56 22.09 -5.85
C ASN A 6 45.07 20.76 -6.43
N ASN A 7 45.90 19.72 -6.35
CA ASN A 7 45.50 18.39 -6.80
C ASN A 7 45.75 17.32 -5.73
N ARG A 8 45.00 17.45 -4.63
CA ARG A 8 45.03 16.53 -3.48
C ARG A 8 44.75 15.08 -3.89
N VAL A 9 43.92 14.87 -4.91
CA VAL A 9 43.57 13.55 -5.44
C VAL A 9 44.79 12.88 -6.08
N LEU A 10 45.52 13.60 -6.95
CA LEU A 10 46.74 13.07 -7.57
C LEU A 10 47.85 12.78 -6.55
N GLN A 11 48.05 13.65 -5.56
CA GLN A 11 49.03 13.41 -4.50
C GLN A 11 48.69 12.17 -3.67
N THR A 12 47.41 11.91 -3.40
CA THR A 12 46.95 10.74 -2.62
C THR A 12 47.13 9.43 -3.39
N VAL A 13 46.90 9.45 -4.71
CA VAL A 13 47.04 8.26 -5.57
C VAL A 13 48.53 7.88 -5.78
N LEU A 14 49.40 8.87 -5.99
CA LEU A 14 50.83 8.65 -6.24
C LEU A 14 51.62 8.19 -5.01
N THR A 15 51.12 8.43 -3.80
CA THR A 15 51.78 8.05 -2.54
C THR A 15 51.36 6.68 -1.99
N SER A 16 50.35 6.05 -2.60
CA SER A 16 49.77 4.80 -2.12
C SER A 16 50.32 3.62 -2.94
N THR A 17 51.45 3.04 -2.53
CA THR A 17 52.08 1.88 -3.21
C THR A 17 51.55 0.50 -2.77
N THR A 18 50.37 0.41 -2.16
CA THR A 18 49.83 -0.86 -1.65
C THR A 18 48.30 -0.91 -1.76
N SER A 19 47.80 -1.95 -2.44
CA SER A 19 46.41 -2.40 -2.60
C SER A 19 45.33 -1.31 -2.75
N VAL A 20 44.79 -1.18 -3.97
CA VAL A 20 43.71 -0.24 -4.30
C VAL A 20 42.36 -0.81 -3.83
N GLU A 21 42.03 -0.60 -2.57
CA GLU A 21 40.66 -0.81 -2.07
C GLU A 21 39.87 0.50 -2.13
N ALA A 22 38.61 0.42 -2.57
CA ALA A 22 37.72 1.57 -2.57
C ALA A 22 37.53 2.10 -1.14
N ASN A 23 37.78 3.40 -0.93
CA ASN A 23 37.55 4.04 0.35
C ASN A 23 36.10 3.81 0.80
N LYS A 24 35.91 3.19 1.97
CA LYS A 24 34.58 2.97 2.56
C LYS A 24 33.86 4.31 2.70
N ASP A 25 32.61 4.37 2.27
CA ASP A 25 31.80 5.57 2.34
C ASP A 25 31.66 6.03 3.80
N LYS A 26 32.24 7.20 4.11
CA LYS A 26 32.21 7.81 5.45
C LYS A 26 31.02 8.74 5.64
N ARG A 27 30.13 8.88 4.66
CA ARG A 27 28.84 9.55 4.82
C ARG A 27 28.04 8.73 5.82
N ARG A 28 28.18 9.09 7.11
CA ARG A 28 27.39 8.49 8.20
C ARG A 28 25.93 8.49 7.77
N SER A 29 25.24 7.36 7.96
CA SER A 29 23.81 7.19 7.67
C SER A 29 22.93 7.99 8.64
N LYS A 30 23.16 9.30 8.75
CA LYS A 30 22.32 10.21 9.50
C LYS A 30 21.14 10.59 8.62
N GLU A 31 19.94 10.46 9.17
CA GLU A 31 18.75 10.96 8.51
C GLU A 31 18.85 12.49 8.34
N PRO A 32 18.46 13.03 7.18
CA PRO A 32 18.39 14.47 6.97
C PRO A 32 17.39 15.10 7.94
N HIS A 33 17.75 16.22 8.56
CA HIS A 33 16.89 16.96 9.50
C HIS A 33 15.59 17.47 8.85
N ASN A 34 15.58 17.63 7.53
CA ASN A 34 14.46 18.10 6.73
C ASN A 34 13.59 16.96 6.16
N LYS A 35 13.78 15.72 6.63
CA LYS A 35 12.99 14.58 6.19
C LYS A 35 11.54 14.73 6.66
N ILE A 36 10.63 14.97 5.72
CA ILE A 36 9.20 15.06 5.99
C ILE A 36 8.68 13.68 6.42
N GLY A 37 7.99 13.63 7.56
CA GLY A 37 7.32 12.43 8.05
C GLY A 37 6.25 11.94 7.08
N GLU A 38 6.11 10.62 6.93
CA GLU A 38 5.11 10.03 6.03
C GLU A 38 3.70 9.96 6.66
N GLU A 39 3.60 10.09 7.98
CA GLU A 39 2.35 9.95 8.74
C GLU A 39 1.22 10.89 8.31
N PRO A 40 1.44 12.21 8.10
CA PRO A 40 0.38 13.09 7.64
C PRO A 40 -0.20 12.68 6.28
N ILE A 41 0.65 12.15 5.40
CA ILE A 41 0.25 11.67 4.07
C ILE A 41 -0.54 10.36 4.21
N ARG A 42 -0.09 9.43 5.06
CA ARG A 42 -0.78 8.17 5.33
C ARG A 42 -2.18 8.40 5.91
N ASN A 43 -2.29 9.27 6.90
CA ASN A 43 -3.56 9.60 7.55
C ASN A 43 -4.55 10.23 6.55
N HIS A 44 -4.06 11.13 5.71
CA HIS A 44 -4.88 11.71 4.67
C HIS A 44 -5.33 10.67 3.63
N ILE A 45 -4.46 9.78 3.16
CA ILE A 45 -4.84 8.69 2.25
C ILE A 45 -5.89 7.77 2.89
N ASN A 46 -5.73 7.44 4.17
CA ASN A 46 -6.69 6.61 4.92
C ASN A 46 -8.07 7.27 5.09
N SER A 47 -8.14 8.61 5.11
CA SER A 47 -9.43 9.34 5.21
C SER A 47 -10.36 9.11 4.01
N PHE A 48 -9.86 8.64 2.87
CA PHE A 48 -10.68 8.26 1.71
C PHE A 48 -11.26 6.84 1.80
N GLY A 49 -11.01 6.13 2.90
CA GLY A 49 -11.53 4.78 3.14
C GLY A 49 -11.01 3.73 2.16
N PRO A 50 -9.68 3.53 2.03
CA PRO A 50 -9.13 2.46 1.21
C PRO A 50 -9.65 1.09 1.69
N THR A 51 -10.23 0.32 0.77
CA THR A 51 -10.87 -0.98 1.06
C THR A 51 -10.07 -2.14 0.48
N ILE A 52 -10.26 -3.32 1.07
CA ILE A 52 -9.68 -4.56 0.55
C ILE A 52 -10.68 -5.15 -0.45
N SER A 53 -10.25 -5.38 -1.69
CA SER A 53 -11.08 -6.12 -2.64
C SER A 53 -11.21 -7.56 -2.18
N HIS A 54 -12.42 -8.10 -2.15
CA HIS A 54 -12.67 -9.45 -1.68
C HIS A 54 -12.10 -10.55 -2.59
N TYR A 55 -12.23 -10.39 -3.92
CA TYR A 55 -11.87 -11.41 -4.91
C TYR A 55 -10.37 -11.41 -5.29
N ARG A 56 -9.74 -10.24 -5.41
CA ARG A 56 -8.33 -10.16 -5.83
C ARG A 56 -7.33 -10.49 -4.72
N ARG A 57 -7.80 -10.96 -3.55
CA ARG A 57 -6.94 -11.32 -2.40
C ARG A 57 -6.03 -12.49 -2.71
N GLU A 58 -6.50 -13.46 -3.49
CA GLU A 58 -5.68 -14.61 -3.91
C GLU A 58 -4.46 -14.16 -4.74
N HIS A 59 -4.62 -13.11 -5.54
CA HIS A 59 -3.55 -12.59 -6.41
C HIS A 59 -2.81 -11.37 -5.84
N ALA A 60 -3.37 -10.67 -4.85
CA ALA A 60 -2.81 -9.45 -4.26
C ALA A 60 -3.26 -9.23 -2.79
N PRO A 61 -2.76 -10.03 -1.83
CA PRO A 61 -3.31 -10.11 -0.46
C PRO A 61 -3.21 -8.83 0.36
N ASN A 62 -2.24 -7.95 0.04
CA ASN A 62 -1.95 -6.72 0.78
C ASN A 62 -2.29 -5.45 -0.01
N ARG A 63 -3.05 -5.55 -1.11
CA ARG A 63 -3.39 -4.39 -1.93
C ARG A 63 -4.68 -3.75 -1.41
N LEU A 64 -4.63 -2.43 -1.27
CA LEU A 64 -5.76 -1.59 -0.90
C LEU A 64 -6.29 -0.87 -2.12
N TYR A 65 -7.59 -0.66 -2.17
CA TYR A 65 -8.29 -0.08 -3.31
C TYR A 65 -9.06 1.17 -2.91
N LEU A 66 -9.00 2.18 -3.76
CA LEU A 66 -9.79 3.40 -3.64
C LEU A 66 -10.76 3.50 -4.83
N SER A 67 -11.85 4.25 -4.65
CA SER A 67 -12.84 4.49 -5.70
C SER A 67 -12.21 5.03 -6.98
N SER A 68 -12.74 4.62 -8.14
CA SER A 68 -12.34 5.13 -9.46
C SER A 68 -12.62 6.61 -9.67
N ASP A 69 -13.51 7.20 -8.87
CA ASP A 69 -13.84 8.62 -9.00
C ASP A 69 -12.72 9.53 -8.46
N LEU A 70 -11.84 8.94 -7.63
CA LEU A 70 -10.65 9.57 -7.12
C LEU A 70 -9.50 9.46 -8.14
N SER A 71 -8.57 10.39 -8.03
CA SER A 71 -7.28 10.29 -8.71
C SER A 71 -6.20 10.79 -7.76
N PHE A 72 -4.96 10.33 -7.92
CA PHE A 72 -3.86 10.84 -7.10
C PHE A 72 -3.71 12.35 -7.20
N THR A 73 -4.04 12.93 -8.36
CA THR A 73 -4.08 14.39 -8.55
C THR A 73 -5.15 15.05 -7.69
N LYS A 74 -6.40 14.53 -7.72
CA LYS A 74 -7.50 15.05 -6.88
C LYS A 74 -7.17 14.94 -5.40
N MET A 75 -6.69 13.78 -4.97
CA MET A 75 -6.32 13.54 -3.56
C MET A 75 -5.16 14.45 -3.13
N TYR A 76 -4.15 14.66 -3.98
CA TYR A 76 -3.04 15.56 -3.65
C TYR A 76 -3.45 17.04 -3.62
N ASN A 77 -4.37 17.46 -4.50
CA ASN A 77 -4.92 18.81 -4.44
C ASN A 77 -5.71 19.04 -3.14
N ASP A 78 -6.51 18.07 -2.72
CA ASP A 78 -7.20 18.12 -1.41
C ASP A 78 -6.19 18.17 -0.25
N TYR A 79 -5.13 17.36 -0.31
CA TYR A 79 -4.04 17.39 0.67
C TYR A 79 -3.39 18.77 0.78
N LYS A 80 -3.10 19.41 -0.37
CA LYS A 80 -2.53 20.76 -0.40
C LYS A 80 -3.45 21.80 0.23
N ILE A 81 -4.76 21.68 0.01
CA ILE A 81 -5.73 22.62 0.57
C ILE A 81 -5.80 22.46 2.09
N LYS A 82 -5.82 21.23 2.59
CA LYS A 82 -5.96 20.94 4.03
C LYS A 82 -4.69 21.16 4.84
N TYR A 83 -3.54 20.80 4.31
CA TYR A 83 -2.26 20.77 5.05
C TYR A 83 -1.22 21.75 4.50
N GLY A 84 -1.51 22.43 3.39
CA GLY A 84 -0.54 23.28 2.70
C GLY A 84 0.44 22.49 1.84
N ASN A 85 1.47 23.17 1.35
CA ASN A 85 2.44 22.61 0.40
C ASN A 85 3.58 21.86 1.12
N MET A 86 3.24 20.95 2.04
CA MET A 86 4.21 20.27 2.91
C MET A 86 5.07 19.21 2.20
N CYS A 87 4.58 18.64 1.10
CA CYS A 87 5.33 17.65 0.34
C CYS A 87 5.09 17.80 -1.17
N SER A 88 5.99 17.24 -1.97
CA SER A 88 5.82 17.18 -3.42
C SER A 88 4.81 16.10 -3.82
N TYR A 89 4.26 16.25 -5.01
CA TYR A 89 3.33 15.27 -5.58
C TYR A 89 3.94 13.86 -5.65
N GLU A 90 5.21 13.78 -6.02
CA GLU A 90 5.91 12.50 -6.15
C GLU A 90 6.12 11.84 -4.79
N LYS A 91 6.39 12.62 -3.73
CA LYS A 91 6.44 12.10 -2.36
C LYS A 91 5.08 11.53 -1.95
N TYR A 92 4.00 12.23 -2.25
CA TYR A 92 2.63 11.76 -1.99
C TYR A 92 2.34 10.44 -2.70
N ARG A 93 2.62 10.35 -4.01
CA ARG A 93 2.47 9.11 -4.79
C ARG A 93 3.33 7.97 -4.26
N THR A 94 4.57 8.26 -3.86
CA THR A 94 5.49 7.25 -3.32
C THR A 94 4.94 6.66 -2.02
N VAL A 95 4.39 7.49 -1.13
CA VAL A 95 3.75 7.01 0.11
C VAL A 95 2.53 6.15 -0.21
N ALA A 96 1.65 6.58 -1.12
CA ALA A 96 0.51 5.77 -1.56
C ALA A 96 0.94 4.42 -2.17
N LYS A 97 2.03 4.40 -2.96
CA LYS A 97 2.61 3.17 -3.52
C LYS A 97 3.15 2.25 -2.43
N LYS A 98 3.83 2.79 -1.41
CA LYS A 98 4.28 2.01 -0.23
C LYS A 98 3.11 1.40 0.54
N MET A 99 1.99 2.13 0.63
CA MET A 99 0.73 1.63 1.20
C MET A 99 0.00 0.63 0.29
N LYS A 100 0.55 0.31 -0.89
CA LYS A 100 -0.04 -0.61 -1.89
C LYS A 100 -1.45 -0.18 -2.31
N ILE A 101 -1.67 1.13 -2.43
CA ILE A 101 -2.94 1.71 -2.86
C ILE A 101 -3.10 1.63 -4.38
N SER A 102 -4.28 1.22 -4.82
CA SER A 102 -4.66 1.09 -6.22
C SER A 102 -5.95 1.87 -6.47
N ILE A 103 -5.90 2.85 -7.38
CA ILE A 103 -7.09 3.56 -7.85
C ILE A 103 -7.57 2.81 -9.08
N VAL A 104 -8.52 1.91 -8.88
CA VAL A 104 -9.05 1.07 -9.95
C VAL A 104 -10.56 1.10 -9.82
N LYS A 105 -11.25 1.16 -10.96
CA LYS A 105 -12.67 0.81 -11.00
C LYS A 105 -12.72 -0.62 -10.51
N LEU A 106 -13.15 -0.84 -9.27
CA LEU A 106 -13.74 -2.11 -8.93
C LEU A 106 -14.88 -2.21 -9.94
N GLY A 107 -14.64 -2.92 -11.05
CA GLY A 107 -15.72 -3.50 -11.81
C GLY A 107 -16.59 -4.21 -10.79
N HIS A 108 -17.88 -4.33 -11.07
CA HIS A 108 -18.76 -5.18 -10.31
C HIS A 108 -18.26 -6.64 -10.45
N GLU A 109 -17.09 -6.96 -9.89
CA GLU A 109 -16.66 -8.30 -9.54
C GLU A 109 -17.35 -8.55 -8.20
N GLU A 110 -18.68 -8.56 -8.28
CA GLU A 110 -19.51 -9.20 -7.29
C GLU A 110 -19.01 -10.65 -7.21
N CYS A 111 -18.85 -11.13 -5.98
CA CYS A 111 -18.36 -12.49 -5.81
C CYS A 111 -19.40 -13.42 -6.42
N GLU A 112 -19.00 -14.23 -7.40
CA GLU A 112 -19.89 -15.15 -8.11
C GLU A 112 -20.73 -15.99 -7.13
N SER A 113 -20.11 -16.53 -6.07
CA SER A 113 -20.83 -17.29 -5.03
C SER A 113 -21.79 -16.45 -4.19
N CYS A 114 -21.49 -15.16 -3.96
CA CYS A 114 -22.40 -14.24 -3.27
C CYS A 114 -23.55 -13.80 -4.17
N GLU A 115 -23.28 -13.59 -5.45
CA GLU A 115 -24.31 -13.17 -6.40
C GLU A 115 -25.22 -14.33 -6.78
N GLU A 116 -24.68 -15.53 -6.99
CA GLU A 116 -25.42 -16.77 -7.13
C GLU A 116 -26.39 -16.95 -5.94
N PHE A 117 -25.93 -16.69 -4.70
CA PHE A 117 -26.81 -16.69 -3.54
C PHE A 117 -27.85 -15.56 -3.56
N ASN A 118 -27.51 -14.34 -3.98
CA ASN A 118 -28.48 -13.25 -4.02
C ASN A 118 -29.60 -13.49 -5.06
N VAL A 119 -29.31 -14.20 -6.15
CA VAL A 119 -30.26 -14.43 -7.24
C VAL A 119 -30.98 -15.79 -7.17
N HIS A 120 -30.48 -16.76 -6.40
CA HIS A 120 -31.06 -18.11 -6.43
C HIS A 120 -32.46 -18.22 -5.83
N SER A 121 -32.80 -17.41 -4.82
CA SER A 121 -34.10 -17.47 -4.14
C SER A 121 -34.35 -16.22 -3.29
N ASN A 122 -35.56 -15.69 -3.36
CA ASN A 122 -36.02 -14.59 -2.50
C ASN A 122 -36.43 -15.06 -1.09
N LEU A 123 -36.60 -16.37 -0.89
CA LEU A 123 -37.00 -16.95 0.40
C LEU A 123 -35.79 -17.27 1.29
N HIS A 124 -34.63 -17.52 0.67
CA HIS A 124 -33.40 -17.83 1.38
C HIS A 124 -32.62 -16.54 1.59
N THR A 125 -32.71 -16.00 2.80
CA THR A 125 -31.96 -14.80 3.17
C THR A 125 -30.74 -15.18 4.01
N LYS A 126 -29.87 -14.21 4.31
CA LYS A 126 -28.70 -14.45 5.17
C LYS A 126 -29.09 -14.91 6.57
N GLU A 127 -30.29 -14.54 7.00
CA GLU A 127 -30.89 -14.88 8.29
C GLU A 127 -31.73 -16.17 8.22
N ASN A 128 -32.11 -16.61 7.01
CA ASN A 128 -32.97 -17.77 6.78
C ASN A 128 -32.37 -18.67 5.70
N LEU A 129 -31.25 -19.31 6.04
CA LEU A 129 -30.59 -20.27 5.18
C LEU A 129 -31.27 -21.63 5.27
N ASP A 130 -31.51 -22.25 4.11
CA ASP A 130 -31.97 -23.63 4.02
C ASP A 130 -30.77 -24.59 4.00
N ASP A 131 -30.67 -25.44 5.02
CA ASP A 131 -29.61 -26.44 5.15
C ASP A 131 -29.70 -27.57 4.11
N THR A 132 -30.82 -27.71 3.38
CA THR A 132 -30.95 -28.67 2.27
C THR A 132 -30.57 -28.08 0.91
N CYS A 133 -30.45 -26.75 0.82
CA CYS A 133 -30.11 -26.05 -0.41
C CYS A 133 -28.59 -25.96 -0.60
N LYS A 134 -28.08 -26.50 -1.72
CA LYS A 134 -26.64 -26.49 -2.05
C LYS A 134 -26.05 -25.08 -2.19
N ILE A 135 -26.82 -24.13 -2.72
CA ILE A 135 -26.36 -22.74 -2.92
C ILE A 135 -26.23 -22.05 -1.55
N CYS A 136 -27.18 -22.25 -0.63
CA CYS A 136 -27.09 -21.78 0.75
C CYS A 136 -25.87 -22.36 1.47
N GLN A 137 -25.61 -23.65 1.33
CA GLN A 137 -24.43 -24.31 1.92
C GLN A 137 -23.12 -23.73 1.35
N ASN A 138 -23.05 -23.54 0.03
CA ASN A 138 -21.89 -22.95 -0.62
C ASN A 138 -21.63 -21.52 -0.14
N TRP A 139 -22.68 -20.71 -0.05
CA TRP A 139 -22.61 -19.35 0.48
C TRP A 139 -22.15 -19.31 1.94
N LYS A 140 -22.70 -20.18 2.80
CA LYS A 140 -22.32 -20.27 4.21
C LYS A 140 -20.85 -20.63 4.38
N ASN A 141 -20.39 -21.67 3.66
CA ASN A 141 -18.99 -22.08 3.65
C ASN A 141 -18.06 -20.95 3.17
N HIS A 142 -18.49 -20.23 2.14
CA HIS A 142 -17.79 -19.08 1.62
C HIS A 142 -17.68 -17.97 2.67
N TYR A 143 -18.80 -17.58 3.28
CA TYR A 143 -18.87 -16.55 4.32
C TYR A 143 -18.00 -16.87 5.54
N ASP A 144 -18.02 -18.13 6.00
CA ASP A 144 -17.23 -18.57 7.14
C ASP A 144 -15.73 -18.50 6.86
N LYS A 145 -15.30 -18.93 5.66
CA LYS A 145 -13.90 -18.82 5.23
C LYS A 145 -13.43 -17.37 5.22
N VAL A 146 -14.25 -16.47 4.68
CA VAL A 146 -13.94 -15.03 4.59
C VAL A 146 -13.85 -14.42 5.99
N THR A 147 -14.80 -14.74 6.86
CA THR A 147 -14.84 -14.26 8.26
C THR A 147 -13.62 -14.73 9.04
N ARG A 148 -13.27 -16.01 8.93
CA ARG A 148 -12.05 -16.57 9.54
C ARG A 148 -10.78 -15.92 9.00
N SER A 149 -10.69 -15.70 7.69
CA SER A 149 -9.54 -15.01 7.11
C SER A 149 -9.40 -13.57 7.64
N ARG A 150 -10.53 -12.87 7.84
CA ARG A 150 -10.54 -11.51 8.40
C ARG A 150 -10.07 -11.50 9.86
N SER A 151 -10.55 -12.43 10.69
CA SER A 151 -10.15 -12.48 12.11
C SER A 151 -8.66 -12.76 12.28
N VAL A 152 -8.10 -13.68 11.48
CA VAL A 152 -6.64 -13.96 11.49
C VAL A 152 -5.83 -12.73 11.10
N TYR A 153 -6.25 -12.01 10.06
CA TYR A 153 -5.55 -10.79 9.63
C TYR A 153 -5.57 -9.69 10.68
N VAL A 154 -6.70 -9.47 11.35
CA VAL A 154 -6.81 -8.49 12.45
C VAL A 154 -5.85 -8.88 13.57
N ALA A 155 -5.81 -10.15 13.95
CA ALA A 155 -4.89 -10.64 14.98
C ALA A 155 -3.41 -10.50 14.59
N ASP A 156 -3.06 -10.73 13.32
CA ASP A 156 -1.69 -10.57 12.83
C ASP A 156 -1.28 -9.08 12.79
N LYS A 157 -2.21 -8.19 12.47
CA LYS A 157 -1.99 -6.74 12.55
C LYS A 157 -1.71 -6.31 13.99
N GLU A 158 -2.52 -6.77 14.95
CA GLU A 158 -2.37 -6.45 16.38
C GLU A 158 -1.05 -6.97 16.97
N LYS A 159 -0.46 -8.04 16.42
CA LYS A 159 0.85 -8.56 16.84
C LYS A 159 2.04 -7.82 16.23
N ALA A 160 1.82 -7.07 15.16
CA ALA A 160 2.86 -6.35 14.43
C ALA A 160 3.01 -4.89 14.89
N GLU A 161 2.07 -4.40 15.71
CA GLU A 161 2.10 -3.10 16.41
C GLU A 161 2.70 -3.25 17.81
#